data_AF-A0A914SHT1-F1
#
_entry.id   AF-A0A914SHT1-F1
#
_cell.length_a   1.000
_cell.length_b   1.000
_cell.length_c   1.000
_cell.angle_alpha   90.00
_cell.angle_beta   90.00
_cell.angle_gamma   90.00
#
_symmetry.space_group_name_H-M   'P 1'
#
loop_
_entity.id
_entity.type
_entity.pdbx_description
1 polymer ?
#
loop_
_entity_poly.entity_id
_entity_poly.type
_entity_poly.pdbx_seq_one_letter_code
_entity_poly.pdbx_strand_id
1 'polypeptide(L)'
;MKYYCKRVLSDADYVNVAINAPPGYIIKFEPFASGDRVHHMSLFGCTLPAYNISFWKGHATCSGLSRILYAWARNAPSFQLPKDIAFSIGNEGDKIHYLVLQIHYAHAFEGNVKDFSGLYTWY
;
A
#
# COMPACT_ATOMS: atom_id res chain seq x y z
N MET A 1 9.84 0.43 -3.95
CA MET A 1 8.98 -0.36 -4.86
C MET A 1 8.28 0.60 -5.82
N LYS A 2 8.31 0.38 -7.14
CA LYS A 2 7.65 1.25 -8.15
C LYS A 2 6.44 0.51 -8.72
N TYR A 3 5.25 1.12 -8.77
CA TYR A 3 4.06 0.50 -9.37
C TYR A 3 3.46 1.30 -10.51
N TYR A 4 2.93 0.55 -11.48
CA TYR A 4 2.48 0.98 -12.80
C TYR A 4 0.94 1.08 -12.90
N CYS A 5 0.46 2.23 -13.36
CA CYS A 5 -0.57 2.48 -14.38
C CYS A 5 -1.86 1.63 -14.39
N LYS A 6 -3.02 2.24 -14.04
CA LYS A 6 -4.32 2.08 -14.75
C LYS A 6 -5.43 3.03 -14.24
N ARG A 7 -6.45 3.20 -15.10
CA ARG A 7 -7.54 4.20 -15.12
C ARG A 7 -8.43 4.18 -13.85
N VAL A 8 -8.39 5.25 -13.06
CA VAL A 8 -9.39 5.57 -12.01
C VAL A 8 -10.61 6.12 -12.73
N LEU A 9 -11.75 5.43 -12.63
CA LEU A 9 -12.92 5.67 -13.51
C LEU A 9 -14.05 6.41 -12.80
N SER A 10 -14.04 6.40 -11.47
CA SER A 10 -15.02 7.06 -10.61
C SER A 10 -14.32 7.86 -9.52
N ASP A 11 -15.01 8.88 -9.01
CA ASP A 11 -14.63 9.56 -7.78
C ASP A 11 -14.67 8.56 -6.60
N ALA A 12 -13.81 8.79 -5.61
CA ALA A 12 -13.67 7.91 -4.44
C ALA A 12 -13.29 6.43 -4.75
N ASP A 13 -12.64 6.17 -5.89
CA ASP A 13 -12.21 4.83 -6.28
C ASP A 13 -11.07 4.30 -5.37
N TYR A 14 -11.18 3.03 -4.99
CA TYR A 14 -10.13 2.29 -4.28
C TYR A 14 -9.42 1.33 -5.23
N VAL A 15 -8.10 1.32 -5.17
CA VAL A 15 -7.26 0.33 -5.84
C VAL A 15 -6.30 -0.31 -4.86
N ASN A 16 -5.93 -1.55 -5.13
CA ASN A 16 -5.03 -2.32 -4.28
C ASN A 16 -3.92 -2.92 -5.13
N VAL A 17 -2.72 -2.93 -4.57
CA VAL A 17 -1.54 -3.58 -5.15
C VAL A 17 -1.00 -4.56 -4.13
N ALA A 18 -0.82 -5.82 -4.53
CA ALA A 18 -0.24 -6.86 -3.68
C ALA A 18 1.13 -7.29 -4.17
N ILE A 19 2.00 -7.60 -3.20
CA ILE A 19 3.27 -8.29 -3.41
C ILE A 19 3.59 -9.25 -2.28
N ASN A 20 4.45 -10.22 -2.60
CA ASN A 20 5.14 -11.03 -1.61
C ASN A 20 6.01 -10.12 -0.74
N ALA A 21 5.85 -10.24 0.57
CA ALA A 21 6.72 -9.58 1.53
C ALA A 21 8.12 -10.22 1.46
N PRO A 22 9.19 -9.45 1.18
CA PRO A 22 10.54 -9.97 1.36
C PRO A 22 10.82 -10.21 2.85
N PRO A 23 11.65 -11.20 3.21
CA PRO A 23 12.14 -11.34 4.59
C PRO A 23 12.86 -10.06 5.04
N GLY A 24 12.45 -9.49 6.17
CA GLY A 24 13.07 -8.29 6.73
C GLY A 24 12.26 -7.60 7.82
N TYR A 25 12.67 -6.37 8.15
CA TYR A 25 12.13 -5.59 9.25
C TYR A 25 11.84 -4.15 8.79
N ILE A 26 10.58 -3.80 8.52
CA ILE A 26 10.26 -2.44 8.06
C ILE A 26 10.44 -1.45 9.21
N ILE A 27 11.30 -0.45 8.99
CA ILE A 27 11.62 0.62 9.96
C ILE A 27 11.13 2.01 9.54
N LYS A 28 10.89 2.23 8.24
CA LYS A 28 10.50 3.55 7.71
C LYS A 28 9.51 3.41 6.56
N PHE A 29 8.58 4.35 6.52
CA PHE A 29 7.58 4.52 5.46
C PHE A 29 7.76 5.88 4.81
N GLU A 30 7.94 5.90 3.49
CA GLU A 30 8.15 7.11 2.71
C GLU A 30 7.12 7.18 1.58
N PRO A 31 6.08 8.01 1.74
CA PRO A 31 5.01 8.12 0.75
C PRO A 31 5.54 8.77 -0.52
N PHE A 32 5.21 8.19 -1.67
CA PHE A 32 5.42 8.78 -2.99
C PHE A 32 4.05 9.06 -3.58
N ALA A 33 3.44 10.17 -3.19
CA ALA A 33 2.11 10.54 -3.63
C ALA A 33 1.95 12.06 -3.61
N SER A 34 1.11 12.58 -4.50
CA SER A 34 0.63 13.95 -4.44
C SER A 34 -0.75 13.94 -3.78
N GLY A 35 -0.91 14.74 -2.72
CA GLY A 35 -2.18 14.90 -2.02
C GLY A 35 -3.30 15.50 -2.87
N ASP A 36 -3.01 16.01 -4.08
CA ASP A 36 -4.04 16.52 -5.00
C ASP A 36 -4.70 15.39 -5.80
N ARG A 37 -4.13 14.19 -5.78
CA ARG A 37 -4.66 13.00 -6.47
C ARG A 37 -5.07 11.92 -5.47
N VAL A 38 -4.17 11.60 -4.55
CA VAL A 38 -4.38 10.55 -3.56
C VAL A 38 -4.97 11.14 -2.30
N HIS A 39 -6.16 10.68 -1.93
CA HIS A 39 -6.83 11.11 -0.71
C HIS A 39 -6.17 10.48 0.53
N HIS A 40 -5.94 9.17 0.50
CA HIS A 40 -5.14 8.46 1.51
C HIS A 40 -4.55 7.15 0.96
N MET A 41 -3.55 6.63 1.67
CA MET A 41 -2.98 5.31 1.42
C MET A 41 -2.93 4.50 2.73
N SER A 42 -3.13 3.18 2.61
CA SER A 42 -3.04 2.25 3.73
C SER A 42 -2.24 1.03 3.31
N LEU A 43 -1.21 0.67 4.09
CA LEU A 43 -0.43 -0.54 3.89
C LEU A 43 -0.89 -1.62 4.87
N PHE A 44 -1.25 -2.78 4.33
CA PHE A 44 -1.64 -3.95 5.10
C PHE A 44 -0.60 -5.07 4.98
N GLY A 45 -0.32 -5.73 6.09
CA GLY A 45 0.35 -7.02 6.13
C GLY A 45 -0.70 -8.14 6.13
N CYS A 46 -0.61 -9.05 5.16
CA CYS A 46 -1.55 -10.13 4.97
C CYS A 46 -0.85 -11.50 5.03
N THR A 47 -1.59 -12.53 5.46
CA THR A 47 -1.21 -13.93 5.19
C THR A 47 -1.46 -14.30 3.74
N LEU A 48 -2.59 -13.86 3.18
CA LEU A 48 -2.93 -13.94 1.75
C LEU A 48 -3.60 -12.63 1.29
N PRO A 49 -3.38 -12.16 0.06
CA PRO A 49 -4.15 -11.07 -0.52
C PRO A 49 -5.61 -11.49 -0.75
N ALA A 50 -6.52 -10.52 -0.90
CA ALA A 50 -7.93 -10.79 -1.17
C ALA A 50 -8.14 -11.61 -2.46
N TYR A 51 -7.27 -11.38 -3.46
CA TYR A 51 -7.29 -12.10 -4.72
C TYR A 51 -5.87 -12.54 -5.08
N ASN A 52 -5.73 -13.68 -5.77
CA ASN A 52 -4.45 -14.19 -6.25
C ASN A 52 -3.99 -13.46 -7.54
N ILE A 53 -4.02 -12.13 -7.52
CA ILE A 53 -3.57 -11.22 -8.58
C ILE A 53 -2.87 -10.03 -7.94
N SER A 54 -1.97 -9.37 -8.66
CA SER A 54 -1.16 -8.28 -8.11
C SER A 54 -1.88 -6.93 -8.02
N PHE A 55 -3.01 -6.77 -8.71
CA PHE A 55 -3.75 -5.50 -8.75
C PHE A 55 -5.26 -5.71 -8.90
N TRP A 56 -6.05 -4.96 -8.15
CA TRP A 56 -7.51 -4.97 -8.28
C TRP A 56 -8.16 -3.68 -7.76
N LYS A 57 -9.44 -3.46 -8.13
CA LYS A 57 -10.28 -2.38 -7.63
C LYS A 57 -11.15 -2.83 -6.46
N GLY A 58 -11.57 -1.89 -5.62
CA GLY A 58 -12.50 -2.09 -4.52
C GLY A 58 -11.84 -2.12 -3.14
N HIS A 59 -12.60 -2.47 -2.11
CA HIS A 59 -12.17 -2.33 -0.71
C HIS A 59 -11.47 -3.56 -0.13
N ALA A 60 -11.57 -4.72 -0.78
CA ALA A 60 -10.99 -5.95 -0.27
C ALA A 60 -9.45 -5.87 -0.27
N THR A 61 -8.79 -6.24 0.83
CA THR A 61 -7.32 -6.13 0.98
C THR A 61 -6.67 -7.49 1.16
N CYS A 62 -6.94 -8.16 2.27
CA CYS A 62 -6.43 -9.49 2.59
C CYS A 62 -7.56 -10.53 2.58
N SER A 63 -7.19 -11.79 2.35
CA SER A 63 -8.01 -12.95 2.70
C SER A 63 -7.51 -13.51 4.03
N GLY A 64 -8.34 -13.46 5.07
CA GLY A 64 -7.97 -13.88 6.43
C GLY A 64 -7.35 -12.76 7.27
N LEU A 65 -6.26 -13.07 7.99
CA LEU A 65 -5.64 -12.12 8.92
C LEU A 65 -5.07 -10.91 8.15
N SER A 66 -5.55 -9.73 8.54
CA SER A 66 -5.09 -8.42 8.05
C SER A 66 -4.55 -7.59 9.19
N ARG A 67 -3.38 -6.97 9.01
CA ARG A 67 -2.79 -6.03 9.96
C ARG A 67 -2.48 -4.73 9.24
N ILE A 68 -3.01 -3.62 9.71
CA ILE A 68 -2.58 -2.31 9.21
C ILE A 68 -1.16 -2.03 9.74
N LEU A 69 -0.23 -1.72 8.83
CA LEU A 69 1.17 -1.43 9.15
C LEU A 69 1.46 0.07 9.07
N TYR A 70 0.78 0.76 8.16
CA TYR A 70 0.96 2.19 7.94
C TYR A 70 -0.30 2.81 7.31
N ALA A 71 -0.59 4.04 7.69
CA ALA A 71 -1.62 4.87 7.07
C ALA A 71 -1.02 6.24 6.76
N TRP A 72 -1.33 6.75 5.58
CA TRP A 72 -0.91 8.08 5.11
C TRP A 72 -2.14 8.90 4.74
N ALA A 73 -2.21 10.12 5.26
CA ALA A 73 -3.19 11.11 4.88
C ALA A 73 -2.49 12.30 4.21
N ARG A 74 -3.11 12.81 3.15
CA ARG A 74 -2.72 13.95 2.31
C ARG A 74 -1.50 14.76 2.78
N ASN A 75 -0.39 14.62 2.04
CA ASN A 75 0.87 15.35 2.22
C ASN A 75 1.55 15.17 3.59
N ALA A 76 1.19 14.14 4.36
CA ALA A 76 1.94 13.79 5.56
C ALA A 76 3.41 13.43 5.19
N PRO A 77 4.37 13.81 6.04
CA PRO A 77 5.79 13.51 5.81
C PRO A 77 6.05 12.00 5.91
N SER A 78 7.28 11.59 5.54
CA SER A 78 7.74 10.23 5.82
C SER A 78 7.69 9.94 7.32
N PHE A 79 7.42 8.68 7.67
CA PHE A 79 7.33 8.22 9.04
C PHE A 79 8.44 7.21 9.34
N GLN A 80 9.29 7.56 10.29
CA GLN A 80 10.32 6.70 10.84
C GLN A 80 9.78 6.09 12.13
N LEU A 81 9.82 4.77 12.27
CA LEU A 81 9.49 4.12 13.53
C LEU A 81 10.52 4.53 14.60
N PRO A 82 10.12 4.58 15.88
CA PRO A 82 11.06 4.80 16.97
C PRO A 82 12.22 3.82 16.90
N LYS A 83 13.36 4.24 17.46
CA LYS A 83 14.56 3.41 17.52
C LYS A 83 14.22 2.03 18.09
N ASP A 84 14.80 0.99 17.49
CA ASP A 84 14.66 -0.41 17.90
C ASP A 84 13.22 -0.99 17.75
N ILE A 85 12.34 -0.30 17.00
CA ILE A 85 11.01 -0.78 16.62
C ILE A 85 10.95 -1.04 15.11
N ALA A 86 10.44 -2.21 14.73
CA ALA A 86 10.22 -2.57 13.33
C ALA A 86 9.04 -3.55 13.17
N PHE A 87 8.48 -3.61 11.97
CA PHE A 87 7.55 -4.67 11.60
C PHE A 87 8.31 -5.83 10.93
N SER A 88 8.33 -7.00 11.59
CA SER A 88 8.83 -8.25 11.00
C SER A 88 7.89 -8.70 9.87
N ILE A 89 8.45 -8.91 8.68
CA ILE A 89 7.73 -9.36 7.50
C ILE A 89 8.51 -10.44 6.76
N GLY A 90 7.81 -11.40 6.17
CA GLY A 90 8.38 -12.39 5.25
C GLY A 90 9.43 -13.34 5.84
N ASN A 91 9.86 -13.17 7.11
CA ASN A 91 10.82 -14.07 7.74
C ASN A 91 10.18 -15.42 8.05
N GLU A 92 11.01 -16.43 8.27
CA GLU A 92 10.53 -17.73 8.72
C GLU A 92 9.75 -17.58 10.05
N GLY A 93 8.53 -18.10 10.07
CA GLY A 93 7.62 -18.00 11.22
C GLY A 93 6.77 -16.72 11.30
N ASP A 94 7.01 -15.73 10.43
CA ASP A 94 6.14 -14.53 10.37
C ASP A 94 4.74 -14.87 9.86
N LYS A 95 3.74 -14.08 10.28
CA LYS A 95 2.35 -14.19 9.80
C LYS A 95 2.04 -13.30 8.60
N ILE A 96 2.95 -12.39 8.27
CA ILE A 96 2.84 -11.43 7.17
C ILE A 96 3.70 -11.96 6.02
N HIS A 97 3.05 -12.53 5.01
CA HIS A 97 3.69 -13.04 3.80
C HIS A 97 3.47 -12.14 2.60
N TYR A 98 2.50 -11.23 2.68
CA TYR A 98 2.18 -10.29 1.63
C TYR A 98 2.01 -8.88 2.18
N LEU A 99 2.38 -7.91 1.36
CA LEU A 99 2.05 -6.52 1.58
C LEU A 99 0.99 -6.10 0.56
N VAL A 100 -0.09 -5.48 1.03
CA VAL A 100 -1.15 -4.92 0.20
C VAL A 100 -1.24 -3.43 0.45
N LEU A 101 -0.88 -2.63 -0.57
CA LEU A 101 -1.05 -1.19 -0.55
C LEU A 101 -2.41 -0.85 -1.16
N GLN A 102 -3.31 -0.29 -0.34
CA GLN A 102 -4.57 0.28 -0.79
C GLN A 102 -4.42 1.79 -0.97
N ILE A 103 -4.84 2.30 -2.12
CA ILE A 103 -4.83 3.72 -2.45
C ILE A 103 -6.26 4.15 -2.74
N HIS A 104 -6.69 5.20 -2.06
CA HIS A 104 -7.97 5.85 -2.29
C HIS A 104 -7.73 7.16 -3.05
N TYR A 105 -8.31 7.27 -4.25
CA TYR A 105 -8.25 8.49 -5.05
C TYR A 105 -9.48 9.34 -4.79
N ALA A 106 -9.30 10.66 -4.65
CA ALA A 106 -10.42 11.58 -4.43
C ALA A 106 -11.27 11.73 -5.70
N HIS A 107 -10.61 11.80 -6.86
CA HIS A 107 -11.24 12.16 -8.13
C HIS A 107 -10.90 11.14 -9.22
N ALA A 108 -11.84 10.93 -10.14
CA ALA A 108 -11.59 10.20 -11.37
C ALA A 108 -10.50 10.88 -12.21
N PHE A 109 -9.79 10.10 -13.01
CA PHE A 109 -8.75 10.66 -13.89
C PHE A 109 -9.37 11.13 -15.20
N GLU A 110 -9.15 12.40 -15.53
CA GLU A 110 -9.51 12.95 -16.83
C GLU A 110 -8.53 12.47 -17.91
N GLY A 111 -9.01 11.72 -18.89
CA GLY A 111 -8.21 11.21 -20.01
C GLY A 111 -7.37 9.97 -19.67
N ASN A 112 -6.30 9.75 -20.44
CA ASN A 112 -5.46 8.56 -20.31
C ASN A 112 -4.26 8.79 -19.39
N VAL A 113 -4.53 9.17 -18.14
CA VAL A 113 -3.49 9.46 -17.14
C VAL A 113 -2.97 8.17 -16.51
N LYS A 114 -1.65 8.09 -16.36
CA LYS A 114 -0.97 7.05 -15.59
C LYS A 114 -0.55 7.63 -14.25
N ASP A 115 -0.90 6.95 -13.19
CA ASP A 115 -0.45 7.27 -11.85
C ASP A 115 0.55 6.20 -11.36
N PHE A 116 1.52 6.65 -10.58
CA PHE A 116 2.60 5.84 -10.01
C PHE A 116 2.73 6.08 -8.51
N SER A 117 1.68 6.63 -7.88
CA SER A 117 1.67 6.86 -6.45
C SER A 117 1.86 5.56 -5.70
N GLY A 118 2.56 5.63 -4.58
CA GLY A 118 2.90 4.45 -3.82
C GLY A 118 3.64 4.75 -2.54
N LEU A 119 4.33 3.74 -2.06
CA LEU A 119 5.03 3.76 -0.79
C LEU A 119 6.41 3.12 -0.94
N TYR A 120 7.44 3.83 -0.51
CA TYR A 120 8.75 3.25 -0.25
C TYR A 120 8.79 2.76 1.19
N THR A 121 9.22 1.53 1.38
CA THR A 121 9.56 0.97 2.69
C THR A 121 11.06 0.76 2.76
N TRP A 122 11.62 0.98 3.94
CA TRP A 122 13.02 0.73 4.24
C TRP A 122 13.10 -0.38 5.28
N TYR A 123 14.05 -1.28 5.08
CA TYR A 123 14.29 -2.49 5.86
C TYR A 123 15.78 -2.58 6.24
#